data_AF-A0A2V6FN85-F1
#
_entry.id   AF-A0A2V6FN85-F1
#
_cell.length_a   1.000
_cell.length_b   1.000
_cell.length_c   1.000
_cell.angle_alpha   90.00
_cell.angle_beta   90.00
_cell.angle_gamma   90.00
#
_symmetry.space_group_name_H-M   'P 1'
#
loop_
_entity.id
_entity.type
_entity.pdbx_description
1 polymer ?
#
loop_
_entity_poly.entity_id
_entity_poly.type
_entity_poly.pdbx_seq_one_letter_code
_entity_poly.pdbx_strand_id
1 'polypeptide(L)'
;WKIFVSNAAELEQAIDAIYPGRLAVLRALESGELVTTSLRETLNRQSGMYRVAAKISDQQIDDLVGDFCRSDGGCVRTILWKRDERKTVPSAKLPPEKFDPAADQMGKGEKCIPLLCQEACNLLVAACREKVKGKGAASSAP
;
A
#
# COMPACT_ATOMS: atom_id res chain seq x y z
N TRP A 1 23.32 6.16 3.39
CA TRP A 1 23.77 7.21 2.45
C TRP A 1 23.23 8.55 2.92
N LYS A 2 23.74 9.68 2.40
CA LYS A 2 23.23 11.04 2.69
C LYS A 2 23.11 11.81 1.38
N ILE A 3 22.09 12.65 1.24
CA ILE A 3 21.91 13.58 0.11
C ILE A 3 21.97 15.00 0.68
N PHE A 4 22.74 15.87 0.03
CA PHE A 4 22.82 17.29 0.34
C PHE A 4 22.16 18.06 -0.81
N VAL A 5 21.29 19.01 -0.47
CA VAL A 5 20.54 19.85 -1.40
C VAL A 5 20.69 21.29 -0.99
N SER A 6 20.64 22.20 -1.97
CA SER A 6 20.98 23.61 -1.76
C SER A 6 19.76 24.48 -1.48
N ASN A 7 18.55 23.99 -1.79
CA ASN A 7 17.30 24.73 -1.67
C ASN A 7 16.08 23.81 -1.56
N ALA A 8 14.92 24.41 -1.32
CA ALA A 8 13.65 23.68 -1.14
C ALA A 8 13.20 22.93 -2.42
N ALA A 9 13.46 23.47 -3.61
CA ALA A 9 13.08 22.81 -4.87
C ALA A 9 13.90 21.53 -5.10
N GLU A 10 15.21 21.57 -4.82
CA GLU A 10 16.06 20.39 -4.84
C GLU A 10 15.67 19.37 -3.76
N LEU A 11 15.27 19.84 -2.56
CA LEU A 11 14.75 18.95 -1.50
C LEU A 11 13.48 18.23 -1.94
N GLU A 12 12.54 18.95 -2.55
CA GLU A 12 11.30 18.36 -3.09
C GLU A 12 11.60 17.31 -4.16
N GLN A 13 12.49 17.61 -5.12
CA GLN A 13 12.92 16.67 -6.15
C GLN A 13 13.61 15.44 -5.55
N ALA A 14 14.48 15.62 -4.56
CA ALA A 14 15.14 14.51 -3.90
C ALA A 14 14.14 13.60 -3.17
N ILE A 15 13.18 14.18 -2.45
CA ILE A 15 12.11 13.44 -1.79
C ILE A 15 11.26 12.70 -2.82
N ASP A 16 10.85 13.32 -3.92
CA ASP A 16 10.02 12.69 -4.94
C ASP A 16 10.76 11.55 -5.67
N ALA A 17 12.07 11.68 -5.88
CA ALA A 17 12.89 10.63 -6.48
C ALA A 17 12.95 9.35 -5.61
N ILE A 18 12.96 9.49 -4.28
CA ILE A 18 13.03 8.36 -3.34
C ILE A 18 11.62 7.86 -2.97
N TYR A 19 10.70 8.78 -2.80
CA TYR A 19 9.33 8.57 -2.35
C TYR A 19 8.34 9.29 -3.29
N PRO A 20 8.10 8.74 -4.50
CA PRO A 20 7.29 9.40 -5.51
C PRO A 20 5.87 9.72 -5.04
N GLY A 21 5.46 10.95 -5.28
CA GLY A 21 4.14 11.51 -5.01
C GLY A 21 3.80 11.69 -3.54
N ARG A 22 4.73 11.46 -2.59
CA ARG A 22 4.37 11.52 -1.15
C ARG A 22 4.07 12.92 -0.65
N LEU A 23 4.75 13.94 -1.17
CA LEU A 23 4.46 15.34 -0.81
C LEU A 23 3.08 15.76 -1.32
N ALA A 24 2.73 15.42 -2.56
CA ALA A 24 1.39 15.67 -3.10
C ALA A 24 0.29 14.97 -2.28
N VAL A 25 0.53 13.71 -1.89
CA VAL A 25 -0.40 12.94 -1.05
C VAL A 25 -0.54 13.53 0.36
N LEU A 26 0.56 13.99 0.97
CA LEU A 26 0.52 14.71 2.24
C LEU A 26 -0.33 15.98 2.12
N ARG A 27 -0.11 16.78 1.08
CA ARG A 27 -0.88 18.00 0.83
C ARG A 27 -2.36 17.72 0.67
N ALA A 28 -2.73 16.68 -0.08
CA ALA A 28 -4.12 16.26 -0.25
C ALA A 28 -4.75 15.77 1.07
N LEU A 29 -3.98 15.12 1.95
CA LEU A 29 -4.46 14.77 3.28
C LEU A 29 -4.70 16.04 4.12
N GLU A 30 -3.74 16.96 4.15
CA GLU A 30 -3.82 18.22 4.91
C GLU A 30 -4.98 19.12 4.43
N SER A 31 -5.29 19.12 3.13
CA SER A 31 -6.41 19.88 2.56
C SER A 31 -7.76 19.16 2.68
N GLY A 32 -7.80 17.91 3.13
CA GLY A 32 -9.03 17.11 3.18
C GLY A 32 -9.53 16.65 1.81
N GLU A 33 -8.69 16.71 0.78
CA GLU A 33 -9.02 16.36 -0.61
C GLU A 33 -8.53 14.96 -1.00
N LEU A 34 -7.90 14.23 -0.08
CA LEU A 34 -7.37 12.89 -0.35
C LEU A 34 -8.49 11.90 -0.65
N VAL A 35 -8.52 11.39 -1.88
CA VAL A 35 -9.43 10.33 -2.31
C VAL A 35 -8.72 8.97 -2.22
N THR A 36 -9.44 7.95 -1.77
CA THR A 36 -8.95 6.57 -1.75
C THR A 36 -9.77 5.70 -2.69
N THR A 37 -9.11 4.71 -3.29
CA THR A 37 -9.74 3.73 -4.16
C THR A 37 -9.81 2.38 -3.46
N SER A 38 -10.98 1.74 -3.43
CA SER A 38 -11.09 0.43 -2.79
C SER A 38 -10.27 -0.64 -3.52
N LEU A 39 -9.89 -1.70 -2.80
CA LEU A 39 -9.18 -2.84 -3.41
C LEU A 39 -10.04 -3.51 -4.48
N ARG A 40 -11.34 -3.73 -4.22
CA ARG A 40 -12.26 -4.32 -5.19
C ARG A 40 -12.35 -3.50 -6.48
N GLU A 41 -12.46 -2.18 -6.35
CA GLU A 41 -12.47 -1.28 -7.51
C GLU A 41 -11.16 -1.36 -8.31
N THR A 42 -10.02 -1.31 -7.61
CA THR A 42 -8.69 -1.46 -8.22
C THR A 42 -8.55 -2.76 -9.00
N LEU A 43 -8.99 -3.88 -8.42
CA LEU A 43 -8.92 -5.20 -9.05
C LEU A 43 -9.88 -5.33 -10.24
N ASN A 44 -11.07 -4.72 -10.16
CA ASN A 44 -12.06 -4.74 -11.24
C ASN A 44 -11.62 -3.94 -12.48
N ARG A 45 -10.77 -2.92 -12.31
CA ARG A 45 -10.16 -2.19 -13.45
C ARG A 45 -9.12 -3.02 -14.22
N GLN A 46 -8.63 -4.11 -13.65
CA GLN A 46 -7.55 -4.88 -14.27
C GLN A 46 -8.02 -5.61 -15.53
N SER A 47 -7.15 -5.67 -16.53
CA SER A 47 -7.41 -6.31 -17.82
C SER A 47 -6.34 -7.35 -18.16
N GLY A 48 -6.50 -8.02 -19.31
CA GLY A 48 -5.56 -9.03 -19.80
C GLY A 48 -5.20 -10.08 -18.75
N MET A 49 -3.90 -10.35 -18.59
CA MET A 49 -3.40 -11.37 -17.67
C MET A 49 -3.69 -11.11 -16.18
N TYR A 50 -4.06 -9.88 -15.80
CA TYR A 50 -4.36 -9.46 -14.43
C TYR A 50 -5.86 -9.46 -14.11
N ARG A 51 -6.76 -9.57 -15.11
CA ARG A 51 -8.21 -9.67 -14.93
C ARG A 51 -8.60 -10.73 -13.88
N VAL A 52 -7.85 -11.83 -13.83
CA VAL A 52 -8.11 -12.94 -12.90
C VAL A 52 -7.97 -12.54 -11.42
N ALA A 53 -7.19 -11.49 -11.11
CA ALA A 53 -6.99 -11.01 -9.74
C ALA A 53 -8.30 -10.54 -9.07
N ALA A 54 -9.28 -10.07 -9.85
CA ALA A 54 -10.59 -9.68 -9.36
C ALA A 54 -11.37 -10.84 -8.73
N LYS A 55 -11.04 -12.10 -9.04
CA LYS A 55 -11.69 -13.29 -8.50
C LYS A 55 -11.20 -13.69 -7.10
N ILE A 56 -10.26 -12.95 -6.52
CA ILE A 56 -9.74 -13.25 -5.18
C ILE A 56 -10.86 -13.20 -4.13
N SER A 57 -10.94 -14.21 -3.26
CA SER A 57 -11.95 -14.26 -2.20
C SER A 57 -11.60 -13.27 -1.07
N ASP A 58 -12.59 -12.91 -0.26
CA ASP A 58 -12.38 -12.05 0.91
C ASP A 58 -11.38 -12.67 1.89
N GLN A 59 -11.43 -13.98 2.11
CA GLN A 59 -10.48 -14.68 2.97
C GLN A 59 -9.06 -14.63 2.39
N GLN A 60 -8.90 -14.81 1.08
CA GLN A 60 -7.60 -14.70 0.43
C GLN A 60 -7.05 -13.28 0.50
N ILE A 61 -7.91 -12.25 0.40
CA ILE A 61 -7.50 -10.85 0.62
C ILE A 61 -7.01 -10.66 2.05
N ASP A 62 -7.80 -11.12 3.04
CA ASP A 62 -7.46 -10.98 4.45
C ASP A 62 -6.08 -11.57 4.76
N ASP A 63 -5.84 -12.79 4.29
CA ASP A 63 -4.55 -13.48 4.43
C ASP A 63 -3.42 -12.75 3.71
N LEU A 64 -3.65 -12.41 2.43
CA LEU A 64 -2.61 -11.86 1.58
C LEU A 64 -2.20 -10.46 2.01
N VAL A 65 -3.16 -9.60 2.34
CA VAL A 65 -2.87 -8.25 2.83
C VAL A 65 -2.21 -8.29 4.20
N GLY A 66 -2.64 -9.21 5.07
CA GLY A 66 -2.01 -9.46 6.38
C GLY A 66 -0.52 -9.79 6.27
N ASP A 67 -0.15 -10.63 5.31
CA ASP A 67 1.24 -10.99 5.06
C ASP A 67 1.97 -9.89 4.28
N PHE A 68 1.47 -9.51 3.11
CA PHE A 68 2.16 -8.63 2.16
C PHE A 68 2.38 -7.20 2.68
N CYS A 69 1.39 -6.64 3.38
CA CYS A 69 1.40 -5.23 3.74
C CYS A 69 1.93 -4.93 5.14
N ARG A 70 2.27 -5.93 5.96
CA ARG A 70 2.72 -5.71 7.35
C ARG A 70 3.88 -4.72 7.45
N SER A 71 3.93 -3.94 8.52
CA SER A 71 4.97 -2.92 8.70
C SER A 71 6.35 -3.54 8.98
N ASP A 72 6.40 -4.72 9.60
CA ASP A 72 7.64 -5.49 9.80
C ASP A 72 7.94 -6.42 8.61
N GLY A 73 8.77 -5.94 7.69
CA GLY A 73 9.26 -6.72 6.54
C GLY A 73 8.34 -6.75 5.31
N GLY A 74 7.21 -6.04 5.32
CA GLY A 74 6.31 -5.90 4.17
C GLY A 74 6.36 -4.49 3.56
N CYS A 75 5.48 -3.62 4.01
CA CYS A 75 5.37 -2.26 3.51
C CYS A 75 5.24 -1.27 4.67
N VAL A 76 5.98 -0.17 4.64
CA VAL A 76 5.94 0.88 5.68
C VAL A 76 4.80 1.88 5.48
N ARG A 77 3.97 1.71 4.44
CA ARG A 77 2.86 2.62 4.17
C ARG A 77 1.65 2.33 5.06
N THR A 78 0.96 3.38 5.50
CA THR A 78 -0.34 3.28 6.17
C THR A 78 -1.44 3.04 5.15
N ILE A 79 -2.27 2.02 5.34
CA ILE A 79 -3.37 1.69 4.42
C ILE A 79 -4.58 2.58 4.70
N LEU A 80 -4.97 3.39 3.71
CA LEU A 80 -6.16 4.23 3.80
C LEU A 80 -7.34 3.67 3.00
N TRP A 81 -7.06 2.94 1.91
CA TRP A 81 -8.09 2.28 1.12
C TRP A 81 -8.80 1.20 1.93
N LYS A 82 -10.08 0.98 1.58
CA LYS A 82 -10.90 -0.10 2.13
C LYS A 82 -10.94 -1.28 1.17
N ARG A 83 -11.32 -2.45 1.68
CA ARG A 83 -11.45 -3.63 0.83
C ARG A 83 -12.49 -3.41 -0.27
N ASP A 84 -13.63 -2.85 0.10
CA ASP A 84 -14.83 -2.72 -0.73
C ASP A 84 -15.63 -1.44 -0.40
N GLU A 85 -16.70 -1.20 -1.14
CA GLU A 85 -17.61 -0.06 -0.98
C GLU A 85 -18.32 -0.02 0.39
N ARG A 86 -18.42 -1.17 1.08
CA ARG A 86 -18.95 -1.25 2.45
C ARG A 86 -17.94 -0.79 3.49
N LYS A 87 -16.80 -0.25 3.05
CA LYS A 87 -15.70 0.26 3.88
C LYS A 87 -15.07 -0.82 4.76
N THR A 88 -15.14 -2.09 4.34
CA THR A 88 -14.57 -3.19 5.14
C THR A 88 -13.06 -3.02 5.27
N VAL A 89 -12.52 -3.33 6.47
CA VAL A 89 -11.08 -3.30 6.72
C VAL A 89 -10.37 -4.29 5.78
N PRO A 90 -9.24 -3.89 5.16
CA PRO A 90 -8.49 -4.75 4.24
C PRO A 90 -8.07 -6.10 4.80
N SER A 91 -7.65 -6.14 6.06
CA SER A 91 -7.27 -7.37 6.76
C SER A 91 -7.40 -7.20 8.26
N ALA A 92 -8.01 -8.18 8.93
CA ALA A 92 -8.10 -8.29 10.38
C ALA A 92 -6.81 -8.81 11.01
N LYS A 93 -5.85 -9.28 10.21
CA LYS A 93 -4.54 -9.77 10.68
C LYS A 93 -3.50 -8.66 10.85
N LEU A 94 -3.80 -7.47 10.36
CA LEU A 94 -2.96 -6.29 10.56
C LEU A 94 -3.39 -5.55 11.82
N PRO A 95 -2.43 -4.97 12.57
CA PRO A 95 -2.75 -4.20 13.76
C PRO A 95 -3.48 -2.90 13.36
N PRO A 96 -4.36 -2.34 14.23
CA PRO A 96 -5.14 -1.13 13.91
C PRO A 96 -4.31 0.07 13.45
N GLU A 97 -3.10 0.21 14.01
CA GLU A 97 -2.11 1.23 13.67
C GLU A 97 -1.79 1.22 12.18
N LYS A 98 -1.91 0.08 11.51
CA LYS A 98 -1.67 -0.04 10.08
C LYS A 98 -2.65 0.77 9.21
N PHE A 99 -3.77 1.15 9.81
CA PHE A 99 -4.84 1.90 9.16
C PHE A 99 -4.98 3.33 9.69
N ASP A 100 -4.10 3.73 10.62
CA ASP A 100 -4.10 5.06 11.23
C ASP A 100 -3.05 5.97 10.58
N PRO A 101 -3.45 7.05 9.88
CA PRO A 101 -2.51 8.00 9.27
C PRO A 101 -1.63 8.74 10.29
N ALA A 102 -2.00 8.76 11.57
CA ALA A 102 -1.19 9.36 12.64
C ALA A 102 -0.18 8.37 13.23
N ALA A 103 -0.30 7.07 12.97
CA ALA A 103 0.57 6.07 13.55
C ALA A 103 1.92 5.98 12.83
N ASP A 104 3.00 6.01 13.60
CA ASP A 104 4.36 5.78 13.11
C ASP A 104 4.58 4.29 12.82
N GLN A 105 4.47 3.93 11.53
CA GLN A 105 4.67 2.57 11.05
C GLN A 105 6.08 2.03 11.27
N MET A 106 7.05 2.90 11.58
CA MET A 106 8.44 2.53 11.87
C MET A 106 8.72 2.42 13.37
N GLY A 107 7.81 2.88 14.24
CA GLY A 107 7.93 2.80 15.70
C GLY A 107 9.11 3.58 16.29
N LYS A 108 9.57 4.65 15.62
CA LYS A 108 10.70 5.48 16.05
C LYS A 108 10.29 6.69 16.88
N GLY A 109 9.01 7.07 16.87
CA GLY A 109 8.50 8.25 17.57
C GLY A 109 9.00 9.56 16.97
N GLU A 110 9.40 9.54 15.69
CA GLU A 110 9.94 10.69 14.98
C GLU A 110 8.85 11.41 14.18
N LYS A 111 8.95 12.74 14.07
CA LYS A 111 8.08 13.51 13.17
C LYS A 111 8.49 13.26 11.73
N CYS A 112 7.70 12.46 11.02
CA CYS A 112 7.97 12.04 9.65
C CYS A 112 6.84 12.47 8.69
N ILE A 113 7.16 12.57 7.40
CA ILE A 113 6.13 12.64 6.35
C ILE A 113 5.44 11.27 6.31
N PRO A 114 4.11 11.19 6.54
CA PRO A 114 3.42 9.91 6.57
C PRO A 114 3.40 9.30 5.17
N LEU A 115 3.74 8.01 5.10
CA LEU A 115 3.72 7.27 3.84
C LEU A 115 2.33 6.67 3.64
N LEU A 116 1.43 7.41 3.03
CA LEU A 116 0.03 6.99 2.89
C LEU A 116 -0.19 6.10 1.65
N CYS A 117 -1.03 5.07 1.80
CA CYS A 117 -1.43 4.14 0.75
C CYS A 117 -2.91 4.36 0.41
N GLN A 118 -3.15 5.21 -0.59
CA GLN A 118 -4.47 5.62 -1.06
C GLN A 118 -5.14 4.63 -2.04
N GLU A 119 -4.35 3.76 -2.65
CA GLU A 119 -4.81 2.69 -3.55
C GLU A 119 -3.86 1.49 -3.47
N ALA A 120 -4.37 0.28 -3.73
CA ALA A 120 -3.57 -0.93 -3.77
C ALA A 120 -2.50 -0.85 -4.88
N CYS A 121 -1.23 -1.15 -4.55
CA CYS A 121 -0.14 -1.04 -5.52
C CYS A 121 -0.14 -2.20 -6.53
N ASN A 122 0.55 -2.02 -7.65
CA ASN A 122 0.69 -3.05 -8.68
C ASN A 122 1.35 -4.34 -8.18
N LEU A 123 2.18 -4.26 -7.13
CA LEU A 123 2.77 -5.45 -6.51
C LEU A 123 1.71 -6.29 -5.78
N LEU A 124 0.77 -5.64 -5.06
CA LEU A 124 -0.34 -6.33 -4.41
C LEU A 124 -1.31 -6.90 -5.46
N VAL A 125 -1.59 -6.16 -6.55
CA VAL A 125 -2.40 -6.67 -7.67
C VAL A 125 -1.77 -7.94 -8.29
N ALA A 126 -0.46 -7.95 -8.47
CA ALA A 126 0.27 -9.13 -8.95
C ALA A 126 0.21 -10.29 -7.94
N ALA A 127 0.36 -10.01 -6.65
CA ALA A 127 0.23 -11.02 -5.61
C ALA A 127 -1.19 -11.61 -5.55
N CYS A 128 -2.23 -10.79 -5.73
CA CYS A 128 -3.62 -11.24 -5.82
C CYS A 128 -3.81 -12.21 -7.00
N ARG A 129 -3.23 -11.88 -8.17
CA ARG A 129 -3.25 -12.77 -9.34
C ARG A 129 -2.62 -14.13 -9.03
N GLU A 130 -1.42 -14.15 -8.43
CA GLU A 130 -0.73 -15.41 -8.11
C GLU A 130 -1.52 -16.24 -7.09
N LYS A 131 -2.10 -15.59 -6.08
CA LYS A 131 -2.94 -16.23 -5.07
C LYS A 131 -4.17 -16.91 -5.68
N VAL A 132 -4.84 -16.23 -6.63
CA VAL A 132 -6.00 -16.80 -7.33
C VAL A 132 -5.61 -17.95 -8.26
N LYS A 133 -4.45 -17.86 -8.92
CA LYS A 133 -3.96 -18.93 -9.81
C LYS A 133 -3.48 -20.18 -9.05
N GLY A 134 -3.42 -20.15 -7.72
CA GLY A 134 -3.03 -21.30 -6.91
C GLY A 134 -1.53 -21.60 -6.93
N LYS A 135 -0.67 -20.66 -7.32
CA LYS A 135 0.78 -20.86 -7.23
C LYS A 135 1.24 -20.70 -5.79
N GLY A 136 1.23 -21.82 -5.07
CA GLY A 136 1.89 -22.00 -3.79
C GLY A 136 2.39 -23.44 -3.65
N ALA A 137 3.41 -23.83 -4.42
CA ALA A 137 4.38 -24.89 -4.08
C ALA A 137 5.50 -25.01 -5.14
N ALA A 138 6.75 -24.95 -4.67
CA ALA A 138 8.02 -25.38 -5.28
C ALA A 138 8.55 -24.69 -6.55
N SER A 139 9.53 -23.80 -6.35
CA SER A 139 10.85 -23.96 -6.97
C SER A 139 11.90 -23.37 -6.03
N SER A 140 12.35 -24.18 -5.06
CA SER A 140 13.72 -24.10 -4.57
C SER A 140 14.59 -24.75 -5.64
N ALA A 141 15.36 -23.94 -6.36
CA ALA A 141 16.39 -24.42 -7.28
C ALA A 141 17.68 -24.75 -6.48
N PRO A 142 18.49 -25.72 -6.95
CA PRO A 142 19.56 -26.38 -6.19
C PRO A 142 20.74 -25.47 -5.84
#